data_AF-A0A420MA91-F1
#
_entry.id   AF-A0A420MA91-F1
#
_cell.length_a   1.000
_cell.length_b   1.000
_cell.length_c   1.000
_cell.angle_alpha   90.00
_cell.angle_beta   90.00
_cell.angle_gamma   90.00
#
_symmetry.space_group_name_H-M   'P 1'
#
loop_
_entity.id
_entity.type
_entity.pdbx_description
1 polymer ?
#
loop_
_entity_poly.entity_id
_entity_poly.type
_entity_poly.pdbx_seq_one_letter_code
_entity_poly.pdbx_strand_id
1 'polypeptide(L)'
;MKQDESPTIYNMARLCSELFERILESTDSGSPLFLPAEELRGRFHLWAAYLGVYAVPRASVDARLDDDKKTKNMLLELLAMVQRNLQWGECFPFLIPLATDRLLTVLQN
;
A
#
# COMPACT_ATOMS: atom_id res chain seq x y z
N MET A 1 17.09 26.45 9.02
CA MET A 1 16.47 26.21 7.70
C MET A 1 15.63 24.94 7.83
N LYS A 2 14.30 25.05 7.86
CA LYS A 2 13.44 23.88 7.73
C LYS A 2 13.39 23.59 6.23
N GLN A 3 14.10 22.56 5.77
CA GLN A 3 13.90 22.08 4.41
C GLN A 3 12.43 21.68 4.32
N ASP A 4 11.73 22.30 3.39
CA ASP A 4 10.39 21.91 2.98
C ASP A 4 10.55 20.55 2.28
N GLU A 5 10.63 19.48 3.08
CA GLU A 5 10.89 18.13 2.59
C GLU A 5 9.64 17.64 1.86
N SER A 6 9.62 17.86 0.54
CA SER A 6 8.66 17.24 -0.35
C SER A 6 8.60 15.73 -0.06
N PRO A 7 7.40 15.14 0.08
CA PRO A 7 7.27 13.73 0.40
C PRO A 7 8.00 12.87 -0.64
N THR A 8 8.78 11.91 -0.16
CA THR A 8 9.50 10.93 -1.00
C THR A 8 8.68 9.67 -1.13
N ILE A 9 8.88 8.93 -2.23
CA ILE A 9 8.23 7.63 -2.44
C ILE A 9 8.67 6.67 -1.34
N TYR A 10 9.95 6.72 -0.95
CA TYR A 10 10.47 5.99 0.21
C TYR A 10 9.67 6.25 1.50
N ASN A 11 9.51 7.52 1.88
CA ASN A 11 8.84 7.88 3.14
C ASN A 11 7.36 7.46 3.13
N MET A 12 6.65 7.71 2.03
CA MET A 12 5.24 7.34 1.89
C MET A 12 5.03 5.82 1.88
N ALA A 13 5.91 5.08 1.21
CA ALA A 13 5.85 3.62 1.21
C ALA A 13 6.13 3.03 2.59
N ARG A 14 7.11 3.59 3.32
CA ARG A 14 7.40 3.20 4.70
C ARG A 14 6.20 3.39 5.62
N LEU A 15 5.49 4.52 5.51
CA LEU A 15 4.26 4.75 6.27
C LEU A 15 3.18 3.71 5.96
N CYS A 16 3.03 3.31 4.68
CA CYS A 16 2.09 2.25 4.31
C CYS A 16 2.50 0.89 4.89
N SER A 17 3.78 0.53 4.83
CA SER A 17 4.30 -0.69 5.46
C SER A 17 4.02 -0.71 6.97
N GLU A 18 4.29 0.39 7.69
CA GLU A 18 4.00 0.50 9.12
C GLU A 18 2.51 0.39 9.45
N LEU A 19 1.62 0.83 8.56
CA LEU A 19 0.17 0.67 8.72
C LEU A 19 -0.24 -0.78 8.53
N PHE A 20 0.33 -1.49 7.55
CA PHE A 20 0.09 -2.92 7.39
C PHE A 20 0.54 -3.73 8.61
N GLU A 21 1.73 -3.46 9.16
CA GLU A 21 2.18 -4.15 10.38
C GLU A 21 1.21 -3.89 11.54
N ARG A 22 0.82 -2.64 11.76
CA ARG A 22 -0.14 -2.28 12.82
C ARG A 22 -1.48 -2.99 12.67
N ILE A 23 -2.02 -3.07 11.45
CA ILE A 23 -3.28 -3.78 11.18
C ILE A 23 -3.12 -5.28 11.47
N LEU A 24 -2.01 -5.90 11.07
CA LEU A 24 -1.80 -7.33 11.31
C LEU A 24 -1.53 -7.64 12.78
N GLU A 25 -0.85 -6.75 13.50
CA GLU A 25 -0.64 -6.85 14.95
C GLU A 25 -1.93 -6.68 15.74
N SER A 26 -2.86 -5.83 15.28
CA SER A 26 -4.17 -5.61 15.93
C SER A 26 -5.23 -6.63 15.53
N THR A 27 -5.08 -7.28 14.38
CA THR A 27 -6.03 -8.26 13.85
C THR A 27 -5.76 -9.63 14.44
N ASP A 28 -6.78 -10.25 15.03
CA ASP A 28 -6.67 -11.64 15.48
C ASP A 28 -6.35 -12.59 14.31
N SER A 29 -5.43 -13.53 14.52
CA SER A 29 -5.00 -14.48 13.49
C SER A 29 -6.13 -15.41 13.00
N GLY A 30 -7.20 -15.58 13.80
CA GLY A 30 -8.42 -16.30 13.40
C GLY A 30 -9.42 -15.45 12.61
N SER A 31 -9.16 -14.14 12.47
CA SER A 31 -10.03 -13.24 11.70
C SER A 31 -10.02 -13.60 10.22
N PRO A 32 -11.18 -13.64 9.54
CA PRO A 32 -11.24 -13.84 8.10
C PRO A 32 -10.54 -12.72 7.31
N LEU A 33 -10.22 -11.59 7.96
CA LEU A 33 -9.50 -10.47 7.36
C LEU A 33 -7.97 -10.60 7.45
N PHE A 34 -7.46 -11.51 8.29
CA PHE A 34 -6.02 -11.66 8.51
C PHE A 34 -5.29 -12.09 7.23
N LEU A 35 -5.70 -13.19 6.61
CA LEU A 35 -5.05 -13.71 5.40
C LEU A 35 -5.13 -12.72 4.21
N PRO A 36 -6.28 -12.09 3.91
CA PRO A 36 -6.34 -11.04 2.89
C PRO A 36 -5.41 -9.85 3.17
N ALA A 37 -5.33 -9.40 4.44
CA ALA A 37 -4.45 -8.28 4.82
C ALA A 37 -2.97 -8.67 4.68
N GLU A 38 -2.61 -9.89 5.06
CA GLU A 38 -1.24 -10.42 4.91
C GLU A 38 -0.84 -10.51 3.43
N GLU A 39 -1.73 -11.02 2.58
CA GLU A 39 -1.50 -11.11 1.14
C GLU A 39 -1.32 -9.72 0.51
N LEU A 40 -2.16 -8.74 0.89
CA LEU A 40 -2.01 -7.35 0.42
C LEU A 40 -0.69 -6.73 0.86
N ARG A 41 -0.27 -6.96 2.11
CA ARG A 41 1.04 -6.55 2.61
C ARG A 41 2.18 -7.19 1.79
N GLY A 42 2.08 -8.49 1.51
CA GLY A 42 3.06 -9.22 0.71
C GLY A 42 3.22 -8.64 -0.69
N ARG A 43 2.10 -8.38 -1.38
CA ARG A 43 2.09 -7.73 -2.71
C ARG A 43 2.67 -6.32 -2.68
N PHE A 44 2.35 -5.55 -1.65
CA PHE A 44 2.90 -4.21 -1.48
C PHE A 44 4.43 -4.24 -1.32
N HIS A 45 4.96 -5.12 -0.46
CA HIS A 45 6.40 -5.27 -0.30
C HIS A 45 7.10 -5.76 -1.56
N LEU A 46 6.48 -6.69 -2.30
CA LEU A 46 6.99 -7.16 -3.58
C LEU A 46 7.09 -6.02 -4.60
N TRP A 47 6.02 -5.22 -4.74
CA TRP A 47 6.03 -4.01 -5.58
C TRP A 47 7.14 -3.03 -5.18
N ALA A 48 7.29 -2.77 -3.88
CA ALA A 48 8.31 -1.86 -3.36
C ALA A 48 9.74 -2.34 -3.66
N ALA A 49 9.97 -3.65 -3.53
CA ALA A 49 11.25 -4.28 -3.88
C ALA A 49 11.54 -4.21 -5.38
N TYR A 50 10.58 -4.59 -6.24
CA TYR A 50 10.75 -4.53 -7.70
C TYR A 50 11.02 -3.11 -8.21
N LEU A 51 10.33 -2.13 -7.64
CA LEU A 51 10.52 -0.75 -8.03
C LEU A 51 11.80 -0.15 -7.42
N GLY A 52 12.47 -0.82 -6.48
CA GLY A 52 13.64 -0.28 -5.80
C GLY A 52 13.29 0.90 -4.90
N VAL A 53 12.13 0.87 -4.23
CA VAL A 53 11.72 1.90 -3.27
C VAL A 53 12.73 2.01 -2.13
N TYR A 54 13.18 0.86 -1.62
CA TYR A 54 14.12 0.75 -0.51
C TYR A 54 15.58 0.51 -0.96
N ALA A 55 15.89 0.76 -2.24
CA ALA A 55 17.25 0.62 -2.74
C ALA A 55 18.14 1.77 -2.23
N VAL A 56 19.47 1.58 -2.34
CA VAL A 56 20.45 2.62 -1.98
C VAL A 56 20.15 3.94 -2.70
N PRO A 57 20.44 5.12 -2.11
CA PRO A 57 19.91 6.41 -2.59
C PRO A 57 20.10 6.70 -4.08
N ARG A 58 21.21 6.27 -4.70
CA ARG A 58 21.47 6.47 -6.14
C ARG A 58 20.73 5.50 -7.07
N ALA A 59 20.25 4.38 -6.53
CA ALA A 59 19.50 3.36 -7.26
C ALA A 59 18.01 3.34 -6.88
N SER A 60 17.59 4.22 -5.95
CA SER A 60 16.21 4.29 -5.48
C SER A 60 15.28 4.81 -6.57
N VAL A 61 14.00 4.46 -6.48
CA VAL A 61 12.97 5.03 -7.36
C VAL A 61 12.91 6.56 -7.27
N ASP A 62 13.14 7.14 -6.09
CA ASP A 62 13.16 8.58 -5.90
C ASP A 62 14.27 9.25 -6.73
N ALA A 63 15.47 8.66 -6.79
CA ALA A 63 16.57 9.19 -7.61
C ALA A 63 16.35 8.95 -9.11
N ARG A 64 15.78 7.81 -9.50
CA ARG A 64 15.47 7.54 -10.92
C ARG A 64 14.39 8.47 -11.49
N LEU A 65 13.52 9.00 -10.64
CA LEU A 65 12.42 9.89 -11.02
C LEU A 65 12.69 11.36 -10.66
N ASP A 66 13.94 11.73 -10.36
CA ASP A 66 14.27 13.10 -9.98
C ASP A 66 13.91 14.11 -11.09
N ASP A 67 14.16 13.72 -12.34
CA ASP A 67 13.82 14.51 -13.55
C ASP A 67 12.37 14.29 -14.04
N ASP A 68 11.72 13.18 -13.66
CA ASP A 68 10.33 12.86 -14.02
C ASP A 68 9.36 13.11 -12.86
N LYS A 69 9.14 14.40 -12.60
CA LYS A 69 8.24 14.86 -11.53
C LYS A 69 6.79 14.40 -11.72
N LYS A 70 6.34 14.20 -12.96
CA LYS A 70 4.97 13.77 -13.25
C LYS A 70 4.74 12.35 -12.76
N THR A 71 5.62 11.43 -13.14
CA THR A 71 5.55 10.03 -12.68
C THR A 71 5.76 9.94 -11.17
N LYS A 72 6.69 10.72 -10.61
CA LYS A 72 6.89 10.80 -9.16
C LYS A 72 5.61 11.21 -8.43
N ASN A 73 4.95 12.28 -8.87
CA ASN A 73 3.71 12.75 -8.26
C ASN A 73 2.59 11.72 -8.37
N MET A 74 2.46 11.03 -9.51
CA MET A 74 1.48 9.95 -9.67
C MET A 74 1.72 8.82 -8.66
N LEU A 75 2.98 8.39 -8.46
CA LEU A 75 3.30 7.36 -7.47
C LEU A 75 2.99 7.83 -6.03
N LEU A 76 3.28 9.10 -5.71
CA LEU A 76 2.94 9.68 -4.41
C LEU A 76 1.43 9.72 -4.17
N GLU A 77 0.63 10.08 -5.19
CA GLU A 77 -0.83 10.07 -5.12
C GLU A 77 -1.38 8.66 -4.91
N LEU A 78 -0.84 7.66 -5.61
CA LEU A 78 -1.19 6.25 -5.43
C LEU A 78 -0.88 5.78 -4.01
N LEU A 79 0.32 6.09 -3.49
CA LEU A 79 0.69 5.75 -2.12
C LEU A 79 -0.18 6.45 -1.08
N ALA A 80 -0.55 7.71 -1.32
CA ALA A 80 -1.47 8.44 -0.45
C ALA A 80 -2.89 7.82 -0.46
N MET A 81 -3.33 7.22 -1.57
CA MET A 81 -4.57 6.44 -1.60
C MET A 81 -4.46 5.15 -0.80
N VAL A 82 -3.36 4.40 -0.95
CA VAL A 82 -3.11 3.18 -0.16
C VAL A 82 -3.09 3.52 1.33
N GLN A 83 -2.33 4.55 1.73
CA GLN A 83 -2.26 5.01 3.11
C GLN A 83 -3.66 5.31 3.68
N ARG A 84 -4.48 6.08 2.96
CA ARG A 84 -5.85 6.40 3.38
C ARG A 84 -6.72 5.16 3.50
N ASN A 85 -6.63 4.25 2.53
CA ASN A 85 -7.39 3.00 2.56
C ASN A 85 -6.98 2.11 3.74
N LEU A 86 -5.70 2.08 4.11
CA LEU A 86 -5.24 1.32 5.28
C LEU A 86 -5.68 1.98 6.59
N GLN A 87 -5.60 3.31 6.68
CA GLN A 87 -6.05 4.04 7.87
C GLN A 87 -7.56 3.92 8.09
N TRP A 88 -8.35 3.90 7.01
CA TRP A 88 -9.82 3.90 7.07
C TRP A 88 -10.41 2.53 6.82
N GLY A 89 -9.58 1.53 6.52
CA GLY A 89 -9.94 0.12 6.38
C GLY A 89 -10.49 -0.49 7.67
N GLU A 90 -10.27 0.14 8.82
CA GLU A 90 -10.98 -0.21 10.07
C GLU A 90 -12.49 0.12 10.01
N CYS A 91 -12.94 0.95 9.05
CA CYS A 91 -14.34 1.26 8.76
C CYS A 91 -14.93 0.38 7.64
N PHE A 92 -14.24 -0.69 7.22
CA PHE A 92 -14.60 -1.54 6.08
C PHE A 92 -15.19 -2.94 6.42
N PRO A 93 -16.08 -3.13 7.42
CA PRO A 93 -16.81 -4.41 7.48
C PRO A 93 -17.82 -4.61 6.33
N PHE A 94 -18.03 -3.65 5.44
CA PHE A 94 -19.14 -3.68 4.46
C PHE A 94 -18.78 -3.93 2.99
N LEU A 95 -17.51 -3.94 2.57
CA LEU A 95 -17.17 -4.00 1.14
C LEU A 95 -16.49 -5.29 0.65
N ILE A 96 -16.11 -6.22 1.54
CA ILE A 96 -15.66 -7.56 1.14
C ILE A 96 -16.82 -8.50 0.74
N PRO A 97 -18.02 -8.51 1.38
CA PRO A 97 -19.08 -9.43 0.99
C PRO A 97 -19.55 -9.24 -0.47
N LEU A 98 -19.46 -8.02 -1.00
CA LEU A 98 -19.89 -7.69 -2.37
C LEU A 98 -18.97 -8.24 -3.47
N ALA A 99 -17.69 -8.51 -3.16
CA ALA A 99 -16.74 -9.05 -4.12
C ALA A 99 -16.81 -10.58 -4.22
N THR A 100 -17.15 -11.27 -3.12
CA THR A 100 -17.27 -12.74 -3.10
C THR A 100 -18.62 -13.23 -3.64
N ASP A 101 -19.73 -12.51 -3.40
CA ASP A 101 -21.05 -12.94 -3.91
C ASP A 101 -21.17 -12.80 -5.43
N ARG A 102 -20.52 -11.78 -6.03
CA ARG A 102 -20.57 -11.60 -7.49
C ARG A 102 -19.75 -12.63 -8.27
N LEU A 103 -18.70 -13.21 -7.67
CA LEU A 103 -17.90 -14.25 -8.32
C LEU A 103 -18.59 -15.61 -8.29
N LEU A 104 -19.35 -15.93 -7.24
CA LEU A 104 -20.13 -17.17 -7.18
C LEU A 104 -21.34 -17.17 -8.12
N THR A 105 -21.95 -16.00 -8.35
CA THR A 105 -23.12 -15.87 -9.24
C THR A 105 -22.77 -16.03 -10.73
N VAL A 106 -21.53 -15.69 -11.12
CA VAL A 106 -21.04 -15.80 -12.51
C VAL A 106 -20.51 -17.20 -12.85
N LEU A 107 -20.13 -18.01 -11.85
CA LEU A 107 -19.65 -19.38 -12.05
C LEU A 107 -20.76 -20.46 -12.00
N GLN A 108 -22.02 -20.06 -11.87
CA GLN A 108 -23.19 -20.96 -11.87
C GLN A 108 -24.14 -20.75 -13.07
N ASN A 109 -23.75 -19.99 -14.10
CA ASN A 109 -24.47 -19.91 -15.38
C ASN A 109 -23.56 -20.21 -16.57
#